data_AF-A0A7E5WX26-F1
#
_entry.id   AF-A0A7E5WX26-F1
#
_cell.length_a   1.000
_cell.length_b   1.000
_cell.length_c   1.000
_cell.angle_alpha   90.00
_cell.angle_beta   90.00
_cell.angle_gamma   90.00
#
_symmetry.space_group_name_H-M   'P 1'
#
loop_
_entity.id
_entity.type
_entity.pdbx_description
1 polymer ?
#
loop_
_entity_poly.entity_id
_entity_poly.type
_entity_poly.pdbx_seq_one_letter_code
_entity_poly.pdbx_strand_id
1 'polypeptide(L)'
;MGAMFRSEEMALCQLFIQPEAAYTSVSELGEAGTVQFRDLNPDVNAFQRKFVNEVRRCDEMERKLRYIEAEVHKDGVHIPAVKEAPRAPNPREIIDLEVRYYPEEG
;
A
#
# COMPACT_ATOMS: atom_id res chain seq x y z
N MET A 1 3.82 -28.36 8.90
CA MET A 1 5.02 -28.13 9.75
C MET A 1 6.13 -29.10 9.33
N GLY A 2 6.74 -28.89 8.16
CA GLY A 2 7.71 -29.84 7.57
C GLY A 2 8.92 -29.19 6.85
N ALA A 3 9.06 -27.87 6.91
CA ALA A 3 9.99 -27.10 6.08
C ALA A 3 11.34 -26.76 6.75
N MET A 4 11.69 -27.34 7.90
CA MET A 4 12.95 -26.96 8.58
C MET A 4 14.22 -27.44 7.86
N PHE A 5 14.13 -28.47 7.02
CA PHE A 5 15.30 -29.07 6.35
C PHE A 5 15.34 -28.85 4.84
N ARG A 6 14.24 -28.42 4.21
CA ARG A 6 14.12 -28.18 2.76
C ARG A 6 13.10 -27.07 2.51
N SER A 7 13.25 -26.36 1.39
CA SER A 7 12.30 -25.35 0.93
C SER A 7 10.89 -25.94 0.75
N GLU A 8 9.88 -25.10 0.96
CA GLU A 8 8.49 -25.45 0.65
C GLU A 8 8.28 -25.56 -0.87
N GLU A 9 7.30 -26.38 -1.26
CA GLU A 9 6.90 -26.52 -2.66
C GLU A 9 6.20 -25.24 -3.14
N MET A 10 6.60 -24.75 -4.31
CA MET A 10 6.08 -23.52 -4.90
C MET A 10 5.36 -23.83 -6.21
N ALA A 11 4.22 -23.16 -6.44
CA ALA A 11 3.48 -23.24 -7.69
C ALA A 11 3.51 -21.89 -8.41
N LEU A 12 3.64 -21.93 -9.75
CA LEU A 12 3.47 -20.74 -10.59
C LEU A 12 2.01 -20.70 -11.08
N CYS A 13 1.29 -19.65 -10.68
CA CYS A 13 -0.10 -19.43 -11.05
C CYS A 13 -0.24 -18.20 -11.95
N GLN A 14 -1.21 -18.22 -12.86
CA GLN A 14 -1.60 -17.06 -13.65
C GLN A 14 -2.92 -16.51 -13.12
N LEU A 15 -2.96 -15.22 -12.79
CA LEU A 15 -4.15 -14.54 -12.27
C LEU A 15 -4.83 -13.75 -13.39
N PHE A 16 -6.14 -13.96 -13.54
CA PHE A 16 -7.00 -13.17 -14.42
C PHE A 16 -7.99 -12.40 -13.56
N ILE A 17 -7.78 -11.08 -13.45
CA ILE A 17 -8.56 -10.23 -12.55
C ILE A 17 -9.21 -9.11 -13.36
N GLN A 18 -10.51 -8.88 -13.13
CA GLN A 18 -11.21 -7.74 -13.70
C GLN A 18 -10.70 -6.43 -13.08
N PRO A 19 -10.52 -5.35 -13.87
CA PRO A 19 -9.98 -4.08 -13.36
C PRO A 19 -10.71 -3.54 -12.12
N GLU A 20 -12.03 -3.72 -12.05
CA GLU A 20 -12.89 -3.24 -10.97
C GLU A 20 -12.66 -4.00 -9.65
N ALA A 21 -12.22 -5.26 -9.75
CA ALA A 21 -11.92 -6.13 -8.60
C ALA A 21 -10.42 -6.16 -8.27
N ALA A 22 -9.58 -5.47 -9.04
CA ALA A 22 -8.12 -5.55 -8.93
C ALA A 22 -7.62 -5.13 -7.55
N TYR A 23 -8.11 -3.99 -7.03
CA TYR A 23 -7.69 -3.49 -5.72
C TYR A 23 -8.02 -4.47 -4.60
N THR A 24 -9.30 -4.88 -4.48
CA THR A 24 -9.75 -5.81 -3.44
C THR A 24 -9.07 -7.16 -3.54
N SER A 25 -8.88 -7.68 -4.75
CA SER A 25 -8.22 -8.99 -4.92
C SER A 25 -6.77 -8.94 -4.48
N VAL A 26 -6.03 -7.88 -4.83
CA VAL A 26 -4.63 -7.72 -4.47
C VAL A 26 -4.46 -7.39 -2.98
N SER A 27 -5.37 -6.61 -2.38
CA SER A 27 -5.32 -6.32 -0.95
C SER A 27 -5.48 -7.59 -0.12
N GLU A 28 -6.46 -8.44 -0.44
CA GLU A 28 -6.67 -9.72 0.26
C GLU A 28 -5.47 -10.67 0.10
N LEU A 29 -4.84 -10.69 -1.08
CA LEU A 29 -3.60 -11.45 -1.29
C LEU A 29 -2.42 -10.90 -0.46
N GLY A 30 -2.36 -9.57 -0.28
CA GLY A 30 -1.39 -8.91 0.59
C GLY A 30 -1.59 -9.27 2.06
N GLU A 31 -2.83 -9.24 2.55
CA GLU A 31 -3.20 -9.66 3.91
C GLU A 31 -2.90 -11.14 4.16
N ALA A 32 -3.09 -12.00 3.15
CA ALA A 32 -2.74 -13.42 3.24
C ALA A 32 -1.22 -13.66 3.27
N GLY A 33 -0.41 -12.81 2.65
CA GLY A 33 1.06 -12.85 2.74
C GLY A 33 1.73 -14.08 2.11
N THR A 34 1.06 -14.78 1.19
CA THR A 34 1.49 -16.08 0.64
C THR A 34 1.88 -16.05 -0.84
N VAL A 35 1.86 -14.87 -1.47
CA VAL A 35 2.13 -14.73 -2.91
C VAL A 35 3.37 -13.90 -3.19
N GLN A 36 4.10 -14.28 -4.23
CA GLN A 36 5.20 -13.50 -4.80
C GLN A 36 4.87 -13.14 -6.25
N PHE A 37 4.71 -11.84 -6.52
CA PHE A 37 4.46 -11.35 -7.88
C PHE A 37 5.74 -11.32 -8.71
N ARG A 38 5.61 -11.65 -10.00
CA ARG A 38 6.66 -11.47 -11.01
C ARG A 38 6.37 -10.25 -11.84
N ASP A 39 7.38 -9.44 -12.13
CA ASP A 39 7.23 -8.30 -13.02
C ASP A 39 7.07 -8.78 -14.46
N LEU A 40 5.89 -8.56 -15.04
CA LEU A 40 5.59 -8.87 -16.44
C LEU A 40 5.91 -7.71 -17.39
N ASN A 41 6.25 -6.53 -16.86
CA ASN A 41 6.56 -5.33 -17.62
C ASN A 41 7.98 -4.79 -17.30
N PRO A 42 9.04 -5.61 -17.38
CA PRO A 42 10.39 -5.19 -17.00
C PRO A 42 10.94 -4.06 -17.89
N ASP A 43 10.52 -4.01 -19.15
CA ASP A 43 10.98 -3.00 -20.11
C ASP A 43 10.19 -1.68 -20.01
N VAL A 44 9.13 -1.64 -19.19
CA VAL A 44 8.30 -0.45 -19.00
C VAL A 44 8.84 0.37 -17.83
N ASN A 45 9.23 1.61 -18.12
CA ASN A 45 9.69 2.56 -17.10
C ASN A 45 8.59 2.78 -16.05
N ALA A 46 8.99 2.89 -14.78
CA ALA A 46 8.11 3.18 -13.64
C ALA A 46 7.12 4.33 -13.91
N PHE A 47 7.53 5.40 -14.60
CA PHE A 47 6.68 6.55 -14.90
C PHE A 47 5.59 6.31 -15.95
N GLN A 48 5.72 5.24 -16.72
CA GLN A 48 4.77 4.87 -17.77
C GLN A 48 3.82 3.74 -17.33
N ARG A 49 3.99 3.25 -16.09
CA ARG A 49 3.13 2.19 -15.55
C ARG A 49 1.74 2.73 -15.26
N LYS A 50 0.73 1.87 -15.44
CA LYS A 50 -0.70 2.22 -15.39
C LYS A 50 -1.12 2.97 -14.13
N PHE A 51 -0.58 2.61 -12.96
CA PHE A 51 -1.01 3.12 -11.66
C PHE A 51 -0.03 4.14 -11.03
N VAL A 52 0.79 4.81 -11.84
CA VAL A 52 1.81 5.75 -11.35
C VAL A 52 1.20 6.93 -10.59
N ASN A 53 0.03 7.40 -10.98
CA ASN A 53 -0.61 8.55 -10.36
C ASN A 53 -1.09 8.24 -8.95
N GLU A 54 -1.64 7.04 -8.74
CA GLU A 54 -2.09 6.52 -7.46
C GLU A 54 -0.91 6.32 -6.51
N VAL A 55 0.22 5.81 -6.99
CA VAL A 55 1.45 5.69 -6.19
C VAL A 55 1.95 7.08 -5.76
N ARG A 56 2.00 8.04 -6.68
CA ARG A 56 2.41 9.41 -6.36
C ARG A 56 1.52 10.08 -5.32
N ARG A 57 0.21 9.84 -5.36
CA ARG A 57 -0.73 10.34 -4.35
C ARG A 57 -0.41 9.80 -2.95
N CYS A 58 -0.13 8.50 -2.85
CA CYS A 58 0.33 7.89 -1.60
C CYS A 58 1.66 8.51 -1.11
N ASP A 59 2.63 8.73 -2.00
CA ASP A 59 3.91 9.36 -1.65
C ASP A 59 3.72 10.78 -1.09
N GLU A 60 2.80 11.56 -1.68
CA GLU A 60 2.48 12.91 -1.19
C GLU A 60 1.80 12.89 0.18
N MET A 61 0.88 11.96 0.41
CA MET A 61 0.26 11.75 1.72
C MET A 61 1.29 11.36 2.76
N GLU A 62 2.20 10.43 2.44
CA GLU A 62 3.26 10.00 3.35
C GLU A 62 4.16 11.19 3.73
N ARG A 63 4.52 12.04 2.76
CA ARG A 63 5.30 13.25 3.02
C ARG A 63 4.60 14.19 4.02
N LYS A 64 3.28 14.39 3.88
CA LYS A 64 2.49 15.20 4.83
C LYS A 64 2.47 14.56 6.22
N LEU A 65 2.27 13.24 6.31
CA LEU A 65 2.26 12.52 7.58
C LEU A 65 3.60 12.62 8.31
N ARG A 66 4.72 12.46 7.61
CA ARG A 66 6.08 12.62 8.18
C ARG A 66 6.32 14.02 8.72
N TYR A 67 5.79 15.05 8.04
CA TYR A 67 5.88 16.43 8.54
C TYR A 67 5.10 16.60 9.85
N ILE A 68 3.87 16.10 9.90
CA ILE A 68 3.03 16.16 11.10
C ILE A 68 3.70 15.41 12.26
N GLU A 69 4.21 14.21 12.03
CA GLU A 69 4.95 13.42 13.02
C GLU A 69 6.14 14.21 13.58
N ALA A 70 6.89 14.90 12.72
CA ALA A 70 8.02 15.74 13.15
C ALA A 70 7.58 16.93 14.02
N GLU A 71 6.49 17.62 13.68
CA GLU A 71 5.96 18.73 14.49
C GLU A 71 5.43 18.24 15.85
N VAL A 72 4.69 17.12 15.87
CA VAL A 72 4.17 16.50 17.11
C VAL A 72 5.31 16.10 18.04
N HIS A 73 6.41 15.57 17.51
CA HIS A 73 7.60 15.25 18.29
C HIS A 73 8.34 16.49 18.82
N LYS A 74 8.38 17.60 18.06
CA LYS A 74 8.96 18.87 18.54
C LYS A 74 8.21 19.41 19.75
N ASP A 75 6.89 19.26 19.76
CA ASP A 75 6.02 19.69 20.87
C ASP A 75 6.01 18.71 22.06
N GLY A 76 6.80 17.63 22.00
CA GLY A 76 6.91 16.64 23.07
C GLY A 76 5.64 15.79 23.27
N VAL A 77 4.74 15.78 22.28
CA VAL A 77 3.51 15.00 22.33
C VAL A 77 3.84 13.53 22.00
N HIS A 78 3.41 12.63 22.88
CA HIS A 78 3.65 11.20 22.69
C HIS A 78 2.68 10.61 21.66
N ILE A 79 3.21 10.05 20.58
CA ILE A 79 2.45 9.25 19.62
C ILE A 79 2.44 7.80 20.11
N PRO A 80 1.27 7.21 20.41
CA PRO A 80 1.19 5.84 20.88
C PRO A 80 1.61 4.87 19.76
N ALA A 81 2.35 3.83 20.12
CA ALA A 81 2.70 2.77 19.19
C ALA A 81 1.44 2.05 18.69
N VAL A 82 1.40 1.80 17.38
CA VAL A 82 0.34 1.01 16.75
C VAL A 82 0.51 -0.45 17.18
N LYS A 83 -0.51 -1.02 17.82
CA LYS A 83 -0.47 -2.42 18.32
C LYS A 83 -0.64 -3.45 17.21
N GLU A 84 -1.51 -3.14 16.24
CA GLU A 84 -1.83 -3.99 15.11
C GLU A 84 -1.93 -3.12 13.87
N ALA A 85 -1.28 -3.54 12.78
CA ALA A 85 -1.40 -2.85 11.52
C ALA A 85 -2.87 -2.90 11.05
N PRO A 86 -3.47 -1.75 10.68
CA PRO A 86 -4.81 -1.75 10.13
C PRO A 86 -4.80 -2.50 8.79
N ARG A 87 -5.94 -3.08 8.44
CA ARG A 87 -6.16 -3.67 7.11
C ARG A 87 -6.06 -2.61 6.03
N ALA A 88 -5.77 -3.04 4.82
CA ALA A 88 -5.84 -2.18 3.63
C ALA A 88 -7.19 -1.42 3.57
N PRO A 89 -7.16 -0.08 3.51
CA PRO A 89 -8.38 0.73 3.46
C PRO A 89 -9.09 0.59 2.11
N ASN A 90 -10.36 0.97 2.03
CA ASN A 90 -11.04 0.99 0.73
C ASN A 90 -10.50 2.12 -0.16
N PRO A 91 -10.45 1.97 -1.49
CA PRO A 91 -9.98 3.03 -2.40
C PRO A 91 -10.71 4.36 -2.24
N ARG A 92 -11.99 4.33 -1.85
CA ARG A 92 -12.79 5.53 -1.57
C ARG A 92 -12.32 6.26 -0.32
N GLU A 93 -11.96 5.52 0.73
CA GLU A 93 -11.48 6.10 1.98
C GLU A 93 -10.12 6.80 1.77
N ILE A 94 -9.29 6.30 0.85
CA ILE A 94 -8.03 6.97 0.47
C ILE A 94 -8.31 8.37 -0.09
N ILE A 95 -9.32 8.50 -0.96
CA ILE A 95 -9.73 9.79 -1.53
C ILE A 95 -10.23 10.73 -0.44
N ASP A 96 -11.07 10.24 0.47
CA ASP A 96 -11.60 11.04 1.58
C ASP A 96 -10.50 11.52 2.53
N LEU A 97 -9.50 10.66 2.79
CA LEU A 97 -8.32 11.03 3.58
C LEU A 97 -7.54 12.16 2.90
N GLU A 98 -7.30 12.09 1.60
CA GLU A 98 -6.64 13.17 0.87
C GLU A 98 -7.37 14.50 1.03
N VAL A 99 -8.69 14.53 0.79
CA VAL A 99 -9.51 15.75 0.91
C VAL A 99 -9.41 16.33 2.32
N ARG A 100 -9.44 15.50 3.36
CA ARG A 100 -9.34 15.98 4.75
C ARG A 100 -7.98 16.61 5.08
N TYR A 101 -6.91 16.21 4.39
CA TYR A 101 -5.56 16.78 4.52
C TYR A 101 -5.26 17.87 3.48
N TYR A 102 -6.23 18.26 2.68
CA TYR A 102 -6.26 19.53 1.94
C TYR A 102 -7.37 20.38 2.57
N PRO A 103 -7.12 21.11 3.67
CA PRO A 103 -8.00 22.21 3.98
C PRO A 103 -7.95 23.15 2.78
N GLU A 104 -9.13 23.49 2.25
CA GLU A 104 -9.36 24.50 1.23
C GLU A 104 -8.34 25.65 1.38
N GLU A 105 -7.28 25.65 0.56
CA GLU A 105 -6.47 26.85 0.37
C GLU A 105 -7.29 27.76 -0.56
N GLY A 106 -8.14 28.60 0.05
CA GLY A 106 -8.73 29.79 -0.58
C GLY A 106 -10.09 29.63 -1.23
#